data_AF-A0A444WD90-F1
#
_entry.id   AF-A0A444WD90-F1
#
_cell.length_a   1.000
_cell.length_b   1.000
_cell.length_c   1.000
_cell.angle_alpha   90.00
_cell.angle_beta   90.00
_cell.angle_gamma   90.00
#
_symmetry.space_group_name_H-M   'P 1'
#
loop_
_entity.id
_entity.type
_entity.pdbx_description
1 polymer ?
#
loop_
_entity_poly.entity_id
_entity_poly.type
_entity_poly.pdbx_seq_one_letter_code
_entity_poly.pdbx_strand_id
1 'polypeptide(L)'
;MKNSFFALLFFTGIFCFAQEKEEIEELMNDAYKLVVPAEYDYFNLADSSEVLKLERYELDFPFISNSFFEENPDFNPDEFITKTAIAKKINWKDYNIEKAAISSYQDVPKYSKRFKVQTIVSYDTSQRVVDSLENTKAYNEIIIKREKGWSEERIEEEAKKKWEEWEQEYDKSIRKEDTGFYIFYTPLISQDKKYAIVQVGDHVPRKAAIYKKVNGKWVNVYVFKTLAY
;
A
#
# COMPACT_ATOMS: atom_id res chain seq x y z
N MET A 1 34.07 41.64 -19.94
CA MET A 1 32.87 41.32 -19.15
C MET A 1 32.22 40.07 -19.73
N LYS A 2 32.62 38.90 -19.22
CA LYS A 2 32.00 37.60 -19.50
C LYS A 2 31.92 36.92 -18.13
N ASN A 3 30.84 36.17 -17.88
CA ASN A 3 30.54 35.37 -16.69
C ASN A 3 29.42 35.91 -15.78
N SER A 4 28.23 36.19 -16.32
CA SER A 4 27.03 36.35 -15.48
C SER A 4 25.78 35.65 -16.00
N PHE A 5 25.91 34.75 -16.99
CA PHE A 5 24.74 34.08 -17.59
C PHE A 5 24.47 32.64 -17.06
N PHE A 6 25.26 32.16 -16.10
CA PHE A 6 25.18 30.77 -15.62
C PHE A 6 24.34 30.55 -14.34
N ALA A 7 23.90 31.62 -13.67
CA ALA A 7 23.14 31.50 -12.41
C ALA A 7 21.62 31.30 -12.59
N LEU A 8 21.07 31.58 -13.78
CA LEU A 8 19.61 31.52 -14.00
C LEU A 8 19.10 30.10 -14.31
N LEU A 9 19.96 29.19 -14.78
CA LEU A 9 19.59 27.79 -15.10
C LEU A 9 19.53 26.86 -13.87
N PHE A 10 20.13 27.26 -12.74
CA PHE A 10 20.11 26.44 -11.52
C PHE A 10 18.83 26.62 -10.70
N PHE A 11 18.17 27.78 -10.79
CA PHE A 11 16.93 28.04 -10.05
C PHE A 11 15.69 27.41 -10.69
N THR A 12 15.63 27.28 -12.01
CA THR A 12 14.44 26.72 -12.70
C THR A 12 14.26 25.22 -12.42
N GLY A 13 15.34 24.48 -12.16
CA GLY A 13 15.26 23.05 -11.84
C GLY A 13 14.59 22.77 -10.50
N ILE A 14 14.87 23.57 -9.47
CA ILE A 14 14.38 23.34 -8.10
C ILE A 14 12.86 23.56 -8.01
N PHE A 15 12.32 24.54 -8.73
CA PHE A 15 10.88 24.82 -8.74
C PHE A 15 10.07 23.71 -9.41
N CYS A 16 10.59 23.08 -10.47
CA CYS A 16 9.87 22.00 -11.16
C CYS A 16 9.70 20.75 -10.27
N PHE A 17 10.72 20.37 -9.52
CA PHE A 17 10.65 19.20 -8.62
C PHE A 17 9.74 19.46 -7.40
N ALA A 18 9.75 20.68 -6.84
CA ALA A 18 8.87 21.04 -5.74
C ALA A 18 7.38 21.00 -6.18
N GLN A 19 7.08 21.52 -7.36
CA GLN A 19 5.73 21.50 -7.91
C GLN A 19 5.23 20.08 -8.19
N GLU A 20 6.08 19.21 -8.73
CA GLU A 20 5.72 17.80 -8.97
C GLU A 20 5.47 17.04 -7.66
N LYS A 21 6.26 17.33 -6.62
CA LYS A 21 6.05 16.75 -5.28
C LYS A 21 4.71 17.16 -4.68
N GLU A 22 4.38 18.46 -4.66
CA GLU A 22 3.10 18.95 -4.14
C GLU A 22 1.90 18.35 -4.89
N GLU A 23 1.99 18.24 -6.22
CA GLU A 23 0.94 17.63 -7.05
C GLU A 23 0.70 16.15 -6.70
N ILE A 24 1.76 15.41 -6.37
CA ILE A 24 1.68 14.00 -5.93
C ILE A 24 1.12 13.92 -4.52
N GLU A 25 1.56 14.79 -3.60
CA GLU A 25 1.04 14.83 -2.23
C GLU A 25 -0.47 15.11 -2.21
N GLU A 26 -0.94 16.13 -2.94
CA GLU A 26 -2.37 16.44 -3.07
C GLU A 26 -3.16 15.22 -3.57
N LEU A 27 -2.67 14.60 -4.65
CA LEU A 27 -3.32 13.46 -5.27
C LEU A 27 -3.40 12.25 -4.33
N MET A 28 -2.30 11.94 -3.64
CA MET A 28 -2.24 10.79 -2.73
C MET A 28 -3.01 11.04 -1.43
N ASN A 29 -3.07 12.28 -0.95
CA ASN A 29 -3.87 12.70 0.21
C ASN A 29 -5.37 12.64 -0.06
N ASP A 30 -5.81 12.62 -1.32
CA ASP A 30 -7.17 12.23 -1.65
C ASP A 30 -7.31 10.72 -1.85
N ALA A 31 -6.38 10.10 -2.56
CA ALA A 31 -6.44 8.70 -2.95
C ALA A 31 -6.49 7.73 -1.76
N TYR A 32 -5.74 7.95 -0.67
CA TYR A 32 -5.71 7.01 0.45
C TYR A 32 -7.09 6.80 1.08
N LYS A 33 -7.96 7.83 1.04
CA LYS A 33 -9.32 7.80 1.59
C LYS A 33 -10.21 6.77 0.91
N LEU A 34 -9.82 6.27 -0.27
CA LEU A 34 -10.51 5.18 -0.94
C LEU A 34 -10.41 3.85 -0.17
N VAL A 35 -9.33 3.64 0.60
CA VAL A 35 -8.99 2.34 1.21
C VAL A 35 -8.73 2.40 2.72
N VAL A 36 -8.33 3.55 3.25
CA VAL A 36 -8.10 3.72 4.69
C VAL A 36 -9.42 4.13 5.36
N PRO A 37 -9.88 3.42 6.40
CA PRO A 37 -11.07 3.81 7.14
C PRO A 37 -10.93 5.20 7.78
N ALA A 38 -11.99 6.01 7.69
CA ALA A 38 -11.95 7.42 8.10
C ALA A 38 -11.65 7.60 9.60
N GLU A 39 -12.04 6.62 10.42
CA GLU A 39 -11.86 6.58 11.86
C GLU A 39 -10.44 6.25 12.30
N TYR A 40 -9.53 5.91 11.38
CA TYR A 40 -8.13 5.62 11.73
C TYR A 40 -7.38 6.91 12.08
N ASP A 41 -6.61 6.87 13.17
CA ASP A 41 -5.74 7.98 13.57
C ASP A 41 -4.54 8.10 12.62
N TYR A 42 -4.00 6.96 12.20
CA TYR A 42 -2.91 6.81 11.23
C TYR A 42 -3.07 5.50 10.44
N PHE A 43 -2.23 5.28 9.44
CA PHE A 43 -2.13 3.97 8.78
C PHE A 43 -0.67 3.65 8.47
N ASN A 44 -0.31 2.38 8.56
CA ASN A 44 1.03 1.93 8.19
C ASN A 44 1.16 1.91 6.66
N LEU A 45 2.13 2.64 6.12
CA LEU A 45 2.43 2.71 4.68
C LEU A 45 3.83 2.15 4.43
N ALA A 46 3.93 1.19 3.51
CA ALA A 46 5.22 0.72 3.03
C ALA A 46 5.99 1.89 2.39
N ASP A 47 7.26 2.07 2.74
CA ASP A 47 8.06 3.22 2.33
C ASP A 47 8.35 3.32 0.84
N SER A 48 8.35 2.21 0.10
CA SER A 48 8.53 2.20 -1.34
C SER A 48 7.21 1.98 -2.07
N SER A 49 6.95 2.77 -3.11
CA SER A 49 5.83 2.53 -3.99
C SER A 49 6.02 1.26 -4.83
N GLU A 50 4.91 0.68 -5.25
CA GLU A 50 4.93 -0.28 -6.36
C GLU A 50 4.68 0.41 -7.69
N VAL A 51 5.16 -0.18 -8.79
CA VAL A 51 4.88 0.35 -10.13
C VAL A 51 3.53 -0.17 -10.58
N LEU A 52 2.62 0.77 -10.89
CA LEU A 52 1.29 0.45 -11.42
C LEU A 52 1.46 -0.21 -12.79
N LYS A 53 0.99 -1.45 -12.93
CA LYS A 53 0.99 -2.18 -14.20
C LYS A 53 -0.43 -2.22 -14.75
N LEU A 54 -0.76 -1.30 -15.65
CA LEU A 54 -2.05 -1.28 -16.34
C LEU A 54 -1.99 -2.13 -17.59
N GLU A 55 -3.01 -2.97 -17.78
CA GLU A 55 -3.29 -3.61 -19.05
C GLU A 55 -4.38 -2.85 -19.82
N ARG A 56 -4.34 -2.91 -21.16
CA ARG A 56 -5.27 -2.15 -22.01
C ARG A 56 -6.73 -2.43 -21.66
N TYR A 57 -7.08 -3.68 -21.36
CA TYR A 57 -8.46 -4.06 -21.03
C TYR A 57 -8.96 -3.43 -19.71
N GLU A 58 -8.08 -3.10 -18.77
CA GLU A 58 -8.47 -2.46 -17.50
C GLU A 58 -8.88 -1.00 -17.71
N LEU A 59 -8.43 -0.41 -18.82
CA LEU A 59 -8.79 0.94 -19.25
C LEU A 59 -9.80 0.93 -20.40
N ASP A 60 -10.49 -0.18 -20.63
CA ASP A 60 -11.50 -0.34 -21.67
C ASP A 60 -12.83 -0.83 -21.08
N PHE A 61 -13.88 -0.83 -21.89
CA PHE A 61 -15.15 -1.45 -21.53
C PHE A 61 -14.94 -2.97 -21.32
N PRO A 62 -15.50 -3.59 -20.26
CA PRO A 62 -16.48 -3.05 -19.31
C PRO A 62 -15.89 -2.44 -18.02
N PHE A 63 -14.57 -2.37 -17.89
CA PHE A 63 -13.91 -1.90 -16.66
C PHE A 63 -14.04 -0.38 -16.49
N ILE A 64 -13.97 0.36 -17.60
CA ILE A 64 -14.36 1.76 -17.69
C ILE A 64 -15.68 1.88 -18.46
N SER A 65 -16.67 2.52 -17.85
CA SER A 65 -17.98 2.74 -18.47
C SER A 65 -17.89 3.63 -19.71
N ASN A 66 -18.72 3.39 -20.74
CA ASN A 66 -18.79 4.27 -21.92
C ASN A 66 -19.13 5.74 -21.55
N SER A 67 -19.97 5.95 -20.53
CA SER A 67 -20.31 7.29 -20.03
C SER A 67 -19.08 8.06 -19.54
N PHE A 68 -18.08 7.38 -18.98
CA PHE A 68 -16.83 8.04 -18.58
C PHE A 68 -16.11 8.66 -19.78
N PHE A 69 -16.02 7.95 -20.91
CA PHE A 69 -15.39 8.45 -22.12
C PHE A 69 -16.19 9.56 -22.79
N GLU A 70 -17.53 9.50 -22.70
CA GLU A 70 -18.41 10.59 -23.16
C GLU A 70 -18.19 11.88 -22.35
N GLU A 71 -18.03 11.77 -21.03
CA GLU A 71 -17.77 12.90 -20.12
C GLU A 71 -16.31 13.38 -20.14
N ASN A 72 -15.38 12.52 -20.56
CA ASN A 72 -13.94 12.76 -20.58
C ASN A 72 -13.31 12.42 -21.94
N PRO A 73 -13.73 13.10 -23.03
CA PRO A 73 -13.30 12.77 -24.39
C PRO A 73 -11.81 13.03 -24.66
N ASP A 74 -11.13 13.78 -23.79
CA ASP A 74 -9.69 14.03 -23.86
C ASP A 74 -8.84 13.08 -23.00
N PHE A 75 -9.45 12.09 -22.35
CA PHE A 75 -8.72 11.02 -21.68
C PHE A 75 -8.14 10.03 -22.70
N ASN A 76 -6.84 9.78 -22.62
CA ASN A 76 -6.13 8.89 -23.55
C ASN A 76 -5.58 7.63 -22.84
N PRO A 77 -6.25 6.46 -22.94
CA PRO A 77 -5.79 5.22 -22.33
C PRO A 77 -4.39 4.80 -22.75
N ASP A 78 -4.03 4.96 -24.04
CA ASP A 78 -2.74 4.51 -24.59
C ASP A 78 -1.55 5.21 -23.96
N GLU A 79 -1.75 6.46 -23.54
CA GLU A 79 -0.73 7.22 -22.83
C GLU A 79 -0.39 6.56 -21.49
N PHE A 80 -1.39 6.13 -20.73
CA PHE A 80 -1.19 5.50 -19.42
C PHE A 80 -0.61 4.09 -19.53
N ILE A 81 -0.98 3.33 -20.58
CA ILE A 81 -0.35 2.05 -20.89
C ILE A 81 1.15 2.25 -21.20
N THR A 82 1.49 3.29 -21.95
CA THR A 82 2.90 3.61 -22.24
C THR A 82 3.65 4.06 -20.99
N LYS A 83 3.04 4.90 -20.15
CA LYS A 83 3.65 5.41 -18.90
C LYS A 83 3.93 4.31 -17.89
N THR A 84 3.10 3.28 -17.82
CA THR A 84 3.34 2.08 -17.00
C THR A 84 4.74 1.49 -17.23
N ALA A 85 5.20 1.42 -18.49
CA ALA A 85 6.47 0.81 -18.85
C ALA A 85 7.71 1.60 -18.40
N ILE A 86 7.56 2.91 -18.15
CA ILE A 86 8.66 3.82 -17.79
C ILE A 86 8.56 4.34 -16.35
N ALA A 87 7.47 4.03 -15.65
CA ALA A 87 7.24 4.46 -14.27
C ALA A 87 8.30 3.86 -13.33
N LYS A 88 8.74 4.67 -12.38
CA LYS A 88 9.74 4.28 -11.38
C LYS A 88 9.12 4.26 -10.00
N LYS A 89 9.70 3.44 -9.12
CA LYS A 89 9.34 3.45 -7.70
C LYS A 89 9.71 4.79 -7.08
N ILE A 90 8.87 5.24 -6.17
CA ILE A 90 9.02 6.44 -5.37
C ILE A 90 9.26 6.00 -3.92
N ASN A 91 10.06 6.76 -3.19
CA ASN A 91 10.19 6.62 -1.75
C ASN A 91 9.20 7.58 -1.07
N TRP A 92 8.17 7.04 -0.44
CA TRP A 92 7.14 7.82 0.24
C TRP A 92 7.67 8.63 1.41
N LYS A 93 8.85 8.30 1.96
CA LYS A 93 9.51 9.13 3.00
C LYS A 93 9.84 10.54 2.49
N ASP A 94 9.91 10.73 1.17
CA ASP A 94 10.17 12.03 0.56
C ASP A 94 8.89 12.87 0.39
N TYR A 95 7.72 12.36 0.79
CA TYR A 95 6.40 12.97 0.56
C TYR A 95 5.62 13.08 1.87
N ASN A 96 4.83 14.15 2.01
CA ASN A 96 3.94 14.36 3.14
C ASN A 96 2.56 13.75 2.85
N ILE A 97 2.41 12.46 3.17
CA ILE A 97 1.14 11.75 3.10
C ILE A 97 0.45 11.85 4.47
N GLU A 98 -0.70 12.51 4.52
CA GLU A 98 -1.48 12.69 5.73
C GLU A 98 -1.78 11.34 6.39
N LYS A 99 -1.65 11.29 7.72
CA LYS A 99 -1.90 10.10 8.55
C LYS A 99 -1.01 8.88 8.24
N ALA A 100 -0.06 8.95 7.32
CA ALA A 100 0.81 7.82 7.02
C ALA A 100 1.93 7.65 8.06
N ALA A 101 2.00 6.48 8.69
CA ALA A 101 3.19 6.01 9.40
C ALA A 101 4.05 5.22 8.42
N ILE A 102 5.11 5.84 7.92
CA ILE A 102 5.92 5.29 6.82
C ILE A 102 7.09 4.48 7.37
N SER A 103 7.12 3.18 7.08
CA SER A 103 8.19 2.27 7.50
C SER A 103 8.61 1.32 6.37
N SER A 104 9.80 0.72 6.50
CA SER A 104 10.21 -0.31 5.53
C SER A 104 9.23 -1.47 5.58
N TYR A 105 8.95 -2.11 4.45
CA TYR A 105 8.05 -3.27 4.38
C TYR A 105 8.40 -4.38 5.40
N GLN A 106 9.68 -4.51 5.75
CA GLN A 106 10.11 -5.51 6.73
C GLN A 106 9.81 -5.12 8.17
N ASP A 107 9.76 -3.82 8.46
CA ASP A 107 9.54 -3.27 9.80
C ASP A 107 8.07 -2.96 10.06
N VAL A 108 7.23 -2.96 9.03
CA VAL A 108 5.79 -2.78 9.19
C VAL A 108 5.25 -3.91 10.08
N PRO A 109 4.50 -3.59 11.15
CA PRO A 109 3.81 -4.61 11.93
C PRO A 109 2.92 -5.48 11.04
N LYS A 110 3.33 -6.73 10.81
CA LYS A 110 2.58 -7.69 10.00
C LYS A 110 1.54 -8.39 10.86
N TYR A 111 0.63 -7.61 11.44
CA TYR A 111 -0.43 -8.13 12.31
C TYR A 111 -1.61 -8.74 11.54
N SER A 112 -1.37 -9.07 10.27
CA SER A 112 -2.38 -9.54 9.33
C SER A 112 -3.01 -10.84 9.80
N LYS A 113 -4.33 -10.80 10.07
CA LYS A 113 -5.17 -11.98 10.33
C LYS A 113 -5.14 -13.01 9.19
N ARG A 114 -4.59 -12.66 8.01
CA ARG A 114 -4.63 -13.48 6.79
C ARG A 114 -3.50 -14.51 6.71
N PHE A 115 -2.45 -14.41 7.53
CA PHE A 115 -1.34 -15.38 7.51
C PHE A 115 -0.98 -15.80 8.93
N LYS A 116 -1.29 -17.04 9.30
CA LYS A 116 -1.02 -17.62 10.61
C LYS A 116 0.16 -18.58 10.50
N VAL A 117 1.24 -18.33 11.22
CA VAL A 117 2.44 -19.17 11.26
C VAL A 117 2.41 -20.03 12.51
N GLN A 118 2.74 -21.31 12.36
CA GLN A 118 2.86 -22.24 13.47
C GLN A 118 4.29 -22.74 13.54
N THR A 119 4.96 -22.48 14.65
CA THR A 119 6.29 -23.02 14.93
C THR A 119 6.17 -24.17 15.91
N ILE A 120 6.45 -25.38 15.44
CA ILE A 120 6.32 -26.59 16.24
C ILE A 120 7.67 -26.93 16.85
N VAL A 121 7.70 -27.04 18.17
CA VAL A 121 8.86 -27.49 18.95
C VAL A 121 8.53 -28.77 19.70
N SER A 122 9.54 -29.56 20.04
CA SER A 122 9.32 -30.78 20.83
C SER A 122 8.85 -30.45 22.24
N TYR A 123 8.00 -31.28 22.84
CA TYR A 123 7.44 -31.04 24.18
C TYR A 123 8.50 -30.96 25.28
N ASP A 124 9.62 -31.66 25.13
CA ASP A 124 10.77 -31.61 26.03
C ASP A 124 11.64 -30.34 25.87
N THR A 125 11.33 -29.47 24.90
CA THR A 125 11.99 -28.17 24.75
C THR A 125 11.87 -27.36 26.05
N SER A 126 13.01 -26.93 26.58
CA SER A 126 13.09 -26.20 27.85
C SER A 126 12.27 -24.90 27.82
N GLN A 127 11.69 -24.52 28.95
CA GLN A 127 10.87 -23.31 29.04
C GLN A 127 11.65 -22.06 28.62
N ARG A 128 12.93 -21.94 29.01
CA ARG A 128 13.79 -20.83 28.60
C ARG A 128 13.88 -20.65 27.07
N VAL A 129 13.94 -21.75 26.33
CA VAL A 129 13.97 -21.70 24.86
C VAL A 129 12.61 -21.27 24.32
N VAL A 130 11.53 -21.80 24.89
CA VAL A 130 10.16 -21.43 24.51
C VAL A 130 9.91 -19.95 24.79
N ASP A 131 10.27 -19.44 25.96
CA ASP A 131 10.16 -18.03 26.32
C ASP A 131 10.99 -17.15 25.39
N SER A 132 12.19 -17.61 25.00
CA SER A 132 12.99 -16.89 24.01
C SER A 132 12.28 -16.80 22.66
N LEU A 133 11.68 -17.91 22.20
CA LEU A 133 10.91 -17.92 20.95
C LEU A 133 9.68 -17.02 21.05
N GLU A 134 8.91 -17.09 22.14
CA GLU A 134 7.75 -16.22 22.37
C GLU A 134 8.11 -14.73 22.40
N ASN A 135 9.31 -14.37 22.86
CA ASN A 135 9.78 -12.99 22.87
C ASN A 135 10.30 -12.49 21.51
N THR A 136 10.70 -13.39 20.61
CA THR A 136 11.30 -13.04 19.30
C THR A 136 10.42 -13.36 18.11
N LYS A 137 9.34 -14.11 18.31
CA LYS A 137 8.45 -14.56 17.24
C LYS A 137 7.83 -13.39 16.50
N ALA A 138 7.46 -13.63 15.24
CA ALA A 138 6.59 -12.69 14.56
C ALA A 138 5.24 -12.64 15.28
N TYR A 139 4.54 -11.51 15.19
CA TYR A 139 3.25 -11.39 15.86
C TYR A 139 2.21 -12.40 15.37
N ASN A 140 2.22 -12.69 14.07
CA ASN A 140 1.36 -13.68 13.44
C ASN A 140 1.91 -15.12 13.56
N GLU A 141 2.65 -15.41 14.62
CA GLU A 141 3.23 -16.72 14.91
C GLU A 141 2.78 -17.23 16.29
N ILE A 142 2.50 -18.52 16.37
CA ILE A 142 2.31 -19.23 17.65
C ILE A 142 3.33 -20.35 17.78
N ILE A 143 3.80 -20.58 19.01
CA ILE A 143 4.70 -21.70 19.31
C ILE A 143 3.87 -22.85 19.86
N ILE A 144 3.98 -24.04 19.25
CA ILE A 144 3.27 -25.25 19.69
C ILE A 144 4.28 -26.25 20.21
N LYS A 145 4.14 -26.65 21.48
CA LYS A 145 4.91 -27.76 22.05
C LYS A 145 4.22 -29.07 21.72
N ARG A 146 4.79 -29.85 20.79
CA ARG A 146 4.24 -31.12 20.33
C ARG A 146 4.75 -32.28 21.17
N GLU A 147 3.86 -33.07 21.76
CA GLU A 147 4.23 -34.34 22.38
C GLU A 147 4.44 -35.44 21.33
N LYS A 148 5.29 -36.40 21.68
CA LYS A 148 5.57 -37.55 20.82
C LYS A 148 4.30 -38.36 20.61
N GLY A 149 3.95 -38.61 19.34
CA GLY A 149 2.80 -39.43 18.96
C GLY A 149 1.50 -38.64 18.74
N TRP A 150 1.51 -37.31 18.85
CA TRP A 150 0.37 -36.50 18.40
C TRP A 150 0.14 -36.65 16.90
N SER A 151 -1.14 -36.86 16.54
CA SER A 151 -1.64 -36.79 15.17
C SER A 151 -1.64 -35.35 14.67
N GLU A 152 -1.68 -35.17 13.34
CA GLU A 152 -1.79 -33.84 12.73
C GLU A 152 -3.08 -33.13 13.15
N GLU A 153 -4.21 -33.85 13.22
CA GLU A 153 -5.49 -33.32 13.72
C GLU A 153 -5.36 -32.75 15.14
N ARG A 154 -4.64 -33.45 16.02
CA ARG A 154 -4.41 -32.96 17.39
C ARG A 154 -3.54 -31.70 17.41
N ILE A 155 -2.55 -31.60 16.53
CA ILE A 155 -1.72 -30.40 16.40
C ILE A 155 -2.58 -29.22 15.93
N GLU A 156 -3.45 -29.43 14.95
CA GLU A 156 -4.38 -28.41 14.45
C GLU A 156 -5.36 -27.94 15.51
N GLU A 157 -5.91 -28.85 16.33
CA GLU A 157 -6.79 -28.50 17.46
C GLU A 157 -6.09 -27.58 18.47
N GLU A 158 -4.86 -27.93 18.87
CA GLU A 158 -4.09 -27.14 19.83
C GLU A 158 -3.63 -25.81 19.22
N ALA A 159 -3.28 -25.81 17.93
CA ALA A 159 -3.03 -24.58 17.18
C ALA A 159 -4.24 -23.66 17.20
N LYS A 160 -5.44 -24.21 16.94
CA LYS A 160 -6.70 -23.45 16.93
C LYS A 160 -6.97 -22.81 18.29
N LYS A 161 -6.84 -23.55 19.38
CA LYS A 161 -7.02 -23.00 20.74
C LYS A 161 -6.05 -21.86 21.04
N LYS A 162 -4.76 -22.06 20.74
CA LYS A 162 -3.76 -21.00 20.93
C LYS A 162 -4.06 -19.76 20.11
N TRP A 163 -4.56 -19.93 18.88
CA TRP A 163 -5.00 -18.80 18.06
C TRP A 163 -6.20 -18.08 18.67
N GLU A 164 -7.18 -18.81 19.19
CA GLU A 164 -8.36 -18.21 19.86
C GLU A 164 -7.96 -17.45 21.14
N GLU A 165 -7.05 -18.00 21.95
CA GLU A 165 -6.49 -17.33 23.14
C GLU A 165 -5.74 -16.06 22.75
N TRP A 166 -4.86 -16.17 21.76
CA TRP A 166 -4.10 -15.05 21.23
C TRP A 166 -5.03 -13.97 20.66
N GLU A 167 -6.09 -14.33 19.94
CA GLU A 167 -7.08 -13.39 19.43
C GLU A 167 -7.80 -12.68 20.59
N GLN A 168 -8.14 -13.38 21.67
CA GLN A 168 -8.81 -12.75 22.82
C GLN A 168 -7.92 -11.80 23.61
N GLU A 169 -6.64 -12.12 23.77
CA GLU A 169 -5.66 -11.34 24.53
C GLU A 169 -5.14 -10.15 23.72
N TYR A 170 -4.75 -10.39 22.46
CA TYR A 170 -4.03 -9.40 21.67
C TYR A 170 -4.94 -8.51 20.81
N ASP A 171 -6.09 -8.99 20.30
CA ASP A 171 -7.03 -8.17 19.48
C ASP A 171 -7.59 -6.98 20.28
N LYS A 172 -7.58 -7.05 21.61
CA LYS A 172 -7.96 -5.93 22.50
C LYS A 172 -6.81 -4.94 22.77
N SER A 173 -5.56 -5.40 22.69
CA SER A 173 -4.38 -4.57 22.97
C SER A 173 -3.85 -3.83 21.74
N ILE A 174 -4.23 -4.28 20.55
CA ILE A 174 -3.71 -3.75 19.29
C ILE A 174 -4.58 -2.64 18.76
N ARG A 175 -3.93 -1.53 18.41
CA ARG A 175 -4.58 -0.45 17.70
C ARG A 175 -5.02 -0.97 16.33
N LYS A 176 -6.27 -0.69 15.95
CA LYS A 176 -6.82 -1.07 14.65
C LYS A 176 -5.92 -0.65 13.48
N GLU A 177 -5.19 0.45 13.63
CA GLU A 177 -4.22 0.98 12.67
C GLU A 177 -3.02 0.06 12.42
N ASP A 178 -2.63 -0.73 13.42
CA ASP A 178 -1.48 -1.64 13.35
C ASP A 178 -1.84 -3.02 12.80
N THR A 179 -3.13 -3.31 12.61
CA THR A 179 -3.60 -4.64 12.14
C THR A 179 -3.17 -5.01 10.73
N GLY A 180 -2.68 -4.02 9.97
CA GLY A 180 -2.24 -4.22 8.59
C GLY A 180 -1.51 -3.01 8.06
N PHE A 181 -1.29 -3.01 6.75
CA PHE A 181 -0.58 -1.95 6.07
C PHE A 181 -1.02 -1.78 4.64
N TYR A 182 -0.66 -0.63 4.10
CA TYR A 182 -1.02 -0.18 2.78
C TYR A 182 0.20 -0.12 1.87
N ILE A 183 -0.04 -0.42 0.60
CA ILE A 183 0.91 -0.26 -0.49
C ILE A 183 0.28 0.73 -1.46
N PHE A 184 0.99 1.82 -1.70
CA PHE A 184 0.61 2.81 -2.70
C PHE A 184 1.46 2.63 -3.94
N TYR A 185 0.83 2.80 -5.10
CA TYR A 185 1.50 2.70 -6.37
C TYR A 185 1.99 4.07 -6.83
N THR A 186 3.05 4.10 -7.63
CA THR A 186 3.49 5.32 -8.32
C THR A 186 2.33 5.86 -9.16
N PRO A 187 1.88 7.10 -8.94
CA PRO A 187 0.87 7.74 -9.77
C PRO A 187 1.35 7.85 -11.22
N LEU A 188 0.48 7.56 -12.16
CA LEU A 188 0.71 7.86 -13.57
C LEU A 188 0.01 9.17 -13.87
N ILE A 189 0.75 10.22 -14.20
CA ILE A 189 0.20 11.55 -14.53
C ILE A 189 0.35 11.77 -16.03
N SER A 190 -0.72 12.22 -16.71
CA SER A 190 -0.68 12.55 -18.14
C SER A 190 0.33 13.66 -18.44
N GLN A 191 0.85 13.69 -19.66
CA GLN A 191 1.86 14.64 -20.13
C GLN A 191 1.34 16.08 -20.10
N ASP A 192 0.04 16.26 -20.34
CA ASP A 192 -0.63 17.55 -20.22
C ASP A 192 -1.08 17.87 -18.77
N LYS A 193 -0.80 16.97 -17.82
CA LYS A 193 -1.16 17.04 -16.39
C LYS A 193 -2.66 17.20 -16.11
N LYS A 194 -3.53 16.88 -17.08
CA LYS A 194 -4.98 16.93 -16.88
C LYS A 194 -5.53 15.70 -16.19
N TYR A 195 -4.88 14.55 -16.33
CA TYR A 195 -5.37 13.29 -15.78
C TYR A 195 -4.28 12.59 -14.99
N ALA A 196 -4.70 11.83 -13.98
CA ALA A 196 -3.82 10.92 -13.28
C ALA A 196 -4.54 9.60 -12.97
N ILE A 197 -3.79 8.51 -12.94
CA ILE A 197 -4.26 7.21 -12.44
C ILE A 197 -3.44 6.88 -11.20
N VAL A 198 -4.14 6.58 -10.12
CA VAL A 198 -3.55 6.11 -8.86
C VAL A 198 -4.14 4.77 -8.49
N GLN A 199 -3.33 3.97 -7.82
CA GLN A 199 -3.78 2.73 -7.19
C GLN A 199 -3.28 2.71 -5.75
N VAL A 200 -4.17 2.34 -4.84
CA VAL A 200 -3.90 2.20 -3.41
C VAL A 200 -4.57 0.94 -2.89
N GLY A 201 -4.01 0.29 -1.87
CA GLY A 201 -4.68 -0.83 -1.22
C GLY A 201 -3.84 -1.58 -0.19
N ASP A 202 -4.51 -2.49 0.51
CA ASP A 202 -3.97 -3.39 1.53
C ASP A 202 -3.98 -4.84 1.01
N HIS A 203 -2.94 -5.21 0.24
CA HIS A 203 -2.81 -6.50 -0.45
C HIS A 203 -3.92 -6.83 -1.49
N VAL A 204 -5.20 -6.97 -1.08
CA VAL A 204 -6.43 -7.15 -1.89
C VAL A 204 -7.65 -6.82 -1.00
N PRO A 205 -8.66 -6.06 -1.46
CA PRO A 205 -8.83 -5.50 -2.81
C PRO A 205 -8.13 -4.15 -2.99
N ARG A 206 -7.37 -4.03 -4.09
CA ARG A 206 -6.77 -2.76 -4.51
C ARG A 206 -7.84 -1.91 -5.20
N LYS A 207 -7.84 -0.61 -4.93
CA LYS A 207 -8.69 0.35 -5.64
C LYS A 207 -7.80 1.20 -6.53
N ALA A 208 -8.18 1.31 -7.80
CA ALA A 208 -7.62 2.28 -8.71
C ALA A 208 -8.64 3.38 -8.98
N ALA A 209 -8.13 4.57 -9.27
CA ALA A 209 -8.95 5.73 -9.54
C ALA A 209 -8.33 6.60 -10.61
N ILE A 210 -9.19 7.18 -11.44
CA ILE A 210 -8.84 8.19 -12.41
C ILE A 210 -9.21 9.54 -11.80
N TYR A 211 -8.23 10.44 -11.80
CA TYR A 211 -8.36 11.82 -11.38
C TYR A 211 -8.28 12.73 -12.60
N LYS A 212 -9.07 13.80 -12.57
CA LYS A 212 -9.02 14.89 -13.54
C LYS A 212 -8.68 16.19 -12.82
N LYS A 213 -7.82 17.01 -13.41
CA LYS A 213 -7.47 18.32 -12.90
C LYS A 213 -8.55 19.32 -13.30
N VAL A 214 -9.35 19.77 -12.32
CA VAL A 214 -10.44 20.74 -12.50
C VAL A 214 -10.13 21.97 -11.67
N ASN A 215 -10.03 23.14 -12.31
CA ASN A 215 -9.65 24.40 -11.66
C ASN A 215 -8.36 24.30 -10.82
N GLY A 216 -7.37 23.56 -11.33
CA GLY A 216 -6.08 23.37 -10.68
C GLY A 216 -6.05 22.32 -9.56
N LYS A 217 -7.19 21.69 -9.23
CA LYS A 217 -7.29 20.66 -8.19
C LYS A 217 -7.56 19.29 -8.77
N TRP A 218 -7.03 18.25 -8.14
CA TRP A 218 -7.37 16.87 -8.51
C TRP A 218 -8.78 16.52 -8.04
N VAL A 219 -9.61 16.02 -8.96
CA VAL A 219 -10.96 15.54 -8.68
C VAL A 219 -11.07 14.09 -9.14
N ASN A 220 -11.48 13.21 -8.24
CA ASN A 220 -11.77 11.82 -8.57
C ASN A 220 -12.97 11.77 -9.54
N VAL A 221 -12.77 11.24 -10.75
CA VAL A 221 -13.81 11.13 -11.79
C VAL A 221 -14.25 9.70 -12.05
N TYR A 222 -13.45 8.72 -11.64
CA TYR A 222 -13.80 7.31 -11.80
C TYR A 222 -13.03 6.44 -10.82
N VAL A 223 -13.68 5.41 -10.26
CA VAL A 223 -13.05 4.39 -9.41
C VAL A 223 -13.31 3.02 -10.01
N PHE A 224 -12.26 2.22 -10.14
CA PHE A 224 -12.33 0.90 -10.72
C PHE A 224 -11.47 -0.10 -9.95
N LYS A 225 -11.77 -1.39 -10.15
CA LYS A 225 -10.98 -2.48 -9.59
C LYS A 225 -9.97 -2.92 -10.66
N THR A 226 -8.71 -2.95 -10.28
CA THR A 226 -7.66 -3.62 -11.06
C THR A 226 -7.65 -5.10 -10.71
N LEU A 227 -7.38 -5.97 -11.68
CA LEU A 227 -7.17 -7.37 -11.38
C LEU A 227 -5.77 -7.53 -10.76
N ALA A 228 -5.71 -8.16 -9.59
CA ALA A 228 -4.43 -8.50 -8.98
C ALA A 228 -3.84 -9.71 -9.72
N TYR A 229 -2.70 -9.52 -10.38
CA TYR A 229 -1.80 -10.61 -10.77
C TYR A 229 -0.70 -10.78 -9.72
#